data_AF-A0A3D1A4W4-F1
#
_entry.id   AF-A0A3D1A4W4-F1
#
_cell.length_a   1.000
_cell.length_b   1.000
_cell.length_c   1.000
_cell.angle_alpha   90.00
_cell.angle_beta   90.00
_cell.angle_gamma   90.00
#
_symmetry.space_group_name_H-M   'P 1'
#
loop_
_entity.id
_entity.type
_entity.pdbx_description
1 polymer ?
#
loop_
_entity_poly.entity_id
_entity_poly.type
_entity_poly.pdbx_seq_one_letter_code
_entity_poly.pdbx_strand_id
1 'polypeptide(L)'
;MEDKEPEPMDDLRDFLEKKVKEAQDKPPAPPPPPAEPFSRRHPRLVLALQLGVIAAAAVYVYSALPAIRGAAQGPQQLRLGAYGADRGTEQCIGNLWKTAAGMETSGNPSCPVCGLPYKTDGGKIACPAPDKHGLTELYFQPRTGVVARGPQ
;
A
#
# COMPACT_ATOMS: atom_id res chain seq x y z
N MET A 1 48.39 32.56 67.76
CA MET A 1 48.10 33.04 66.40
C MET A 1 47.59 31.82 65.67
N GLU A 2 46.28 31.64 65.64
CA GLU A 2 45.65 30.51 64.94
C GLU A 2 45.61 30.86 63.46
N ASP A 3 46.44 30.16 62.68
CA ASP A 3 46.40 30.19 61.23
C ASP A 3 45.09 29.54 60.79
N LYS A 4 44.11 30.39 60.50
CA LYS A 4 42.81 29.99 59.98
C LYS A 4 43.01 29.61 58.53
N GLU A 5 43.02 28.30 58.24
CA GLU A 5 43.05 27.80 56.86
C GLU A 5 41.88 28.43 56.09
N PRO A 6 42.12 29.03 54.90
CA PRO A 6 41.07 29.65 54.13
C PRO A 6 40.04 28.59 53.72
N GLU A 7 38.76 28.89 53.94
CA GLU A 7 37.68 27.98 53.61
C GLU A 7 37.59 27.83 52.07
N PRO A 8 37.32 26.61 51.54
CA PRO A 8 37.33 26.32 50.10
C PRO A 8 36.32 27.12 49.27
N MET A 9 35.46 27.90 49.93
CA MET A 9 34.47 28.78 49.32
C MET A 9 35.06 30.11 48.86
N ASP A 10 36.17 30.56 49.46
CA ASP A 10 36.81 31.82 49.09
C ASP A 10 37.57 31.70 47.77
N ASP A 11 38.28 30.57 47.56
CA ASP A 11 38.93 30.25 46.27
C ASP A 11 37.92 30.19 45.10
N LEU A 12 36.72 29.70 45.38
CA LEU A 12 35.63 29.61 44.41
C LEU A 12 35.09 30.98 44.03
N ARG A 13 35.00 31.91 45.01
CA ARG A 13 34.60 33.29 44.75
C ARG A 13 35.62 34.02 43.90
N ASP A 14 36.90 33.90 44.25
CA ASP A 14 37.99 34.53 43.49
C ASP A 14 38.07 34.00 42.05
N PHE A 15 37.84 32.70 41.86
CA PHE A 15 37.77 32.09 40.53
C PHE A 15 36.60 32.63 39.70
N LEU A 16 35.42 32.76 40.32
CA LEU A 16 34.23 33.28 39.66
C LEU A 16 34.39 34.76 39.31
N GLU A 17 34.91 35.58 40.22
CA GLU A 17 35.18 37.00 39.95
C GLU A 17 36.18 37.18 38.81
N LYS A 18 37.25 36.37 38.80
CA LYS A 18 38.22 36.37 37.71
C LYS A 18 37.58 35.98 36.38
N LYS A 19 36.69 34.98 36.35
CA LYS A 19 35.99 34.56 35.13
C LYS A 19 34.98 35.59 34.63
N VAL A 20 34.28 36.26 35.53
CA VAL A 20 33.35 37.35 35.19
C VAL A 20 34.12 38.51 34.59
N LYS A 21 35.26 38.89 35.19
CA LYS A 21 36.11 39.97 34.69
C LYS A 21 36.72 39.63 33.32
N GLU A 22 37.20 38.40 33.14
CA GLU A 22 37.71 37.90 31.86
C GLU A 22 36.62 37.89 30.76
N ALA A 23 35.36 37.61 31.12
CA ALA A 23 34.23 37.67 30.19
C ALA A 23 33.78 39.10 29.87
N GLN A 24 33.92 40.04 30.81
CA GLN A 24 33.58 41.47 30.60
C GLN A 24 34.67 42.22 29.81
N ASP A 25 35.94 41.88 30.01
CA ASP A 25 37.07 42.49 29.30
C ASP A 25 37.25 41.91 27.88
N LYS A 26 36.57 40.81 27.56
CA LYS A 26 36.56 40.26 26.20
C LYS A 26 35.75 41.18 25.28
N PRO A 27 36.36 41.75 24.22
CA PRO A 27 35.62 42.57 23.27
C PRO A 27 34.41 41.79 22.74
N PRO A 28 33.25 42.44 22.57
CA PRO A 28 32.08 41.77 21.99
C PRO A 28 32.50 41.14 20.67
N ALA A 29 32.16 39.86 20.50
CA ALA A 29 32.45 39.16 19.26
C ALA A 29 31.91 40.02 18.10
N PRO A 30 32.69 40.18 17.00
CA PRO A 30 32.20 40.92 15.84
C PRO A 30 30.86 40.31 15.42
N PRO A 31 29.88 41.14 15.04
CA PRO A 31 28.60 40.63 14.58
C PRO A 31 28.87 39.58 13.50
N PRO A 32 28.17 38.43 13.53
CA PRO A 32 28.34 37.43 12.49
C PRO A 32 28.16 38.13 11.13
N PRO A 33 28.99 37.81 10.13
CA PRO A 33 28.83 38.39 8.80
C PRO A 33 27.39 38.19 8.35
N PRO A 34 26.76 39.19 7.70
CA PRO A 34 25.40 39.03 7.19
C PRO A 34 25.36 37.78 6.33
N ALA A 35 24.43 36.86 6.65
CA ALA A 35 24.28 35.61 5.92
C ALA A 35 24.19 35.94 4.43
N GLU A 36 25.17 35.48 3.65
CA GLU A 36 25.15 35.72 2.21
C GLU A 36 23.83 35.16 1.65
N PRO A 37 23.09 35.92 0.82
CA PRO A 37 21.88 35.40 0.23
C PRO A 37 22.29 34.22 -0.65
N PHE A 38 22.00 33.00 -0.18
CA PHE A 38 22.15 31.77 -0.97
C PHE A 38 21.59 32.02 -2.36
N SER A 39 22.49 32.14 -3.34
CA SER A 39 22.11 32.58 -4.66
C SER A 39 21.16 31.53 -5.25
N ARG A 40 19.87 31.86 -5.34
CA ARG A 40 18.85 31.06 -6.02
C ARG A 40 19.09 31.16 -7.52
N ARG A 41 20.21 30.64 -8.01
CA ARG A 41 20.61 30.87 -9.41
C ARG A 41 19.77 30.13 -10.43
N HIS A 42 19.03 29.06 -10.07
CA HIS A 42 18.23 28.32 -11.06
C HIS A 42 16.90 27.76 -10.55
N PRO A 43 15.94 28.61 -10.11
CA PRO A 43 14.63 28.15 -9.64
C PRO A 43 13.86 27.36 -10.71
N ARG A 44 14.05 27.71 -11.99
CA ARG A 44 13.43 27.01 -13.13
C ARG A 44 14.00 25.61 -13.34
N LEU A 45 15.28 25.41 -13.07
CA LEU A 45 15.94 24.11 -13.25
C LEU A 45 15.56 23.16 -12.12
N VAL A 46 15.47 23.67 -10.88
CA VAL A 46 14.92 22.92 -9.74
C VAL A 46 13.46 22.53 -9.99
N LEU A 47 12.65 23.46 -10.51
CA LEU A 47 11.26 23.17 -10.86
C LEU A 47 11.14 22.11 -11.97
N ALA A 48 11.97 22.22 -13.02
CA ALA A 48 12.00 21.24 -14.11
C ALA A 48 12.43 19.85 -13.62
N LEU A 49 13.42 19.78 -12.72
CA LEU A 49 13.85 18.53 -12.10
C LEU A 49 12.71 17.92 -11.26
N GLN A 50 12.04 18.73 -10.43
CA GLN A 50 10.90 18.26 -9.63
C GLN A 50 9.76 17.72 -10.50
N LEU A 51 9.40 18.44 -11.56
CA LEU A 51 8.38 17.98 -12.51
C LEU A 51 8.81 16.69 -13.21
N GLY A 52 10.10 16.56 -13.58
CA GLY A 52 10.65 15.35 -14.16
C GLY A 52 10.53 14.14 -13.24
N VAL A 53 10.85 14.31 -11.95
CA VAL A 53 10.73 13.24 -10.94
C VAL A 53 9.26 12.84 -10.74
N ILE A 54 8.35 13.82 -10.64
CA ILE A 54 6.91 13.56 -10.50
C ILE A 54 6.38 12.81 -11.73
N ALA A 55 6.76 13.23 -12.94
CA ALA A 55 6.35 12.57 -14.17
C ALA A 55 6.88 11.13 -14.27
N ALA A 56 8.14 10.90 -13.92
CA ALA A 56 8.72 9.56 -13.90
C ALA A 56 8.01 8.63 -12.90
N ALA A 57 7.71 9.14 -11.69
CA ALA A 57 6.94 8.40 -10.70
C ALA A 57 5.52 8.07 -11.19
N ALA A 58 4.85 9.01 -11.85
CA ALA A 58 3.52 8.79 -12.41
C ALA A 58 3.52 7.73 -13.52
N VAL A 59 4.52 7.75 -14.42
CA VAL A 59 4.69 6.73 -15.45
C VAL A 59 4.95 5.36 -14.83
N TYR A 60 5.80 5.28 -13.80
CA TYR A 60 6.06 4.04 -13.09
C TYR A 60 4.78 3.46 -12.47
N VAL A 61 4.01 4.26 -11.72
CA VAL A 61 2.72 3.82 -11.14
C VAL A 61 1.74 3.40 -12.24
N TYR A 62 1.68 4.13 -13.35
CA TYR A 62 0.83 3.78 -14.48
C TYR A 62 1.21 2.43 -15.10
N SER A 63 2.51 2.17 -15.23
CA SER A 63 3.01 0.89 -15.74
C SER A 63 2.83 -0.27 -14.76
N ALA A 64 2.82 0.01 -13.45
CA ALA A 64 2.65 -0.98 -12.39
C ALA A 64 1.18 -1.29 -12.04
N LEU A 65 0.23 -0.43 -12.45
CA LEU A 65 -1.21 -0.61 -12.27
C LEU A 65 -1.76 -2.00 -12.69
N PRO A 66 -1.38 -2.62 -13.82
CA PRO A 66 -1.88 -3.96 -14.17
C PRO A 66 -1.47 -5.04 -13.16
N ALA A 67 -0.24 -4.98 -12.62
CA ALA A 67 0.23 -5.93 -11.62
C ALA A 67 -0.51 -5.77 -10.28
N ILE A 68 -0.75 -4.52 -9.87
CA ILE A 68 -1.51 -4.19 -8.66
C ILE A 68 -2.98 -4.63 -8.80
N ARG A 69 -3.58 -4.46 -9.98
CA ARG A 69 -4.93 -4.97 -10.26
C ARG A 69 -5.01 -6.49 -10.20
N GLY A 70 -3.97 -7.19 -10.65
CA GLY A 70 -3.87 -8.65 -10.52
C GLY A 70 -3.80 -9.11 -9.07
N ALA A 71 -3.06 -8.40 -8.21
CA ALA A 71 -2.95 -8.71 -6.78
C ALA A 71 -4.20 -8.31 -5.96
N ALA A 72 -4.96 -7.30 -6.40
CA ALA A 72 -6.19 -6.86 -5.75
C ALA A 72 -7.42 -7.74 -6.08
N GLN A 73 -7.35 -8.51 -7.16
CA GLN A 73 -8.29 -9.59 -7.41
C GLN A 73 -7.92 -10.71 -6.44
N GLY A 74 -8.79 -10.98 -5.47
CA GLY A 74 -8.59 -12.00 -4.42
C GLY A 74 -8.25 -13.39 -4.96
N PRO A 75 -8.06 -14.40 -4.08
CA PRO A 75 -7.39 -15.66 -4.40
C PRO A 75 -7.78 -16.18 -5.77
N GLN A 76 -6.81 -16.13 -6.69
CA GLN A 76 -6.99 -16.54 -8.07
C GLN A 76 -7.49 -17.98 -8.06
N GLN A 77 -8.66 -18.20 -8.64
CA GLN A 77 -9.25 -19.52 -8.71
C GLN A 77 -8.25 -20.43 -9.41
N LEU A 78 -7.80 -21.48 -8.71
CA LEU A 78 -6.91 -22.50 -9.27
C LEU A 78 -7.57 -23.12 -10.49
N ARG A 79 -7.17 -22.68 -11.68
CA ARG A 79 -7.59 -23.24 -12.95
C ARG A 79 -6.66 -24.37 -13.34
N LEU A 80 -7.20 -25.59 -13.37
CA LEU A 80 -6.54 -26.73 -13.98
C LEU A 80 -7.01 -26.81 -15.45
N GLY A 81 -6.19 -26.28 -16.37
CA GLY A 81 -6.43 -26.34 -17.82
C GLY A 81 -6.53 -24.97 -18.52
N ALA A 82 -6.20 -24.95 -19.81
CA ALA A 82 -6.25 -23.76 -20.68
C ALA A 82 -7.53 -23.79 -21.52
N TYR A 83 -8.67 -23.50 -20.91
CA TYR A 83 -9.91 -23.26 -21.65
C TYR A 83 -10.15 -21.75 -21.69
N GLY A 84 -10.27 -21.19 -22.89
CA GLY A 84 -10.74 -19.82 -23.08
C GLY A 84 -12.20 -19.74 -22.67
N ALA A 85 -12.46 -19.33 -21.43
CA ALA A 85 -13.83 -19.06 -20.97
C ALA A 85 -14.22 -17.64 -21.37
N ASP A 86 -15.42 -17.48 -21.92
CA ASP A 86 -16.01 -16.17 -22.19
C ASP A 86 -16.28 -15.42 -20.88
N ARG A 87 -16.42 -14.09 -20.98
CA ARG A 87 -16.65 -13.22 -19.82
C ARG A 87 -17.87 -13.62 -18.98
N GLY A 88 -18.92 -14.17 -19.62
CA GLY A 88 -20.12 -14.64 -18.92
C GLY A 88 -19.82 -15.87 -18.07
N THR A 89 -19.04 -16.80 -18.59
CA THR A 89 -18.57 -17.98 -17.84
C THR A 89 -17.67 -17.61 -16.68
N GLU A 90 -16.72 -16.68 -16.85
CA GLU A 90 -15.89 -16.16 -15.75
C GLU A 90 -16.73 -15.59 -14.60
N GLN A 91 -17.74 -14.78 -14.95
CA GLN A 91 -18.62 -14.18 -13.97
C GLN A 91 -19.51 -15.23 -13.27
N CYS A 92 -19.93 -16.26 -13.99
CA CYS A 92 -20.66 -17.40 -13.44
C CYS A 92 -19.83 -18.15 -12.40
N ILE A 93 -18.57 -18.47 -12.73
CA ILE A 93 -17.62 -19.13 -11.82
C ILE A 93 -17.35 -18.25 -10.58
N GLY A 94 -17.14 -16.95 -10.77
CA GLY A 94 -16.98 -15.99 -9.67
C GLY A 94 -18.18 -15.95 -8.73
N ASN A 95 -19.40 -15.95 -9.27
CA ASN A 95 -20.63 -15.99 -8.49
C ASN A 95 -20.76 -17.31 -7.71
N LEU A 96 -20.43 -18.46 -8.32
CA LEU A 96 -20.43 -19.75 -7.63
C LEU A 96 -19.50 -19.74 -6.42
N TRP A 97 -18.29 -19.18 -6.55
CA TRP A 97 -17.34 -19.03 -5.45
C TRP A 97 -17.84 -18.12 -4.34
N LYS A 98 -18.37 -16.94 -4.67
CA LYS A 98 -18.93 -16.01 -3.68
C LYS A 98 -20.08 -16.64 -2.90
N THR A 99 -20.98 -17.32 -3.63
CA THR A 99 -22.12 -18.04 -3.03
C THR A 99 -21.63 -19.15 -2.10
N ALA A 100 -20.63 -19.92 -2.51
CA ALA A 100 -20.04 -20.97 -1.70
C ALA A 100 -19.30 -20.46 -0.46
N ALA A 101 -18.68 -19.28 -0.56
CA ALA A 101 -17.98 -18.63 0.56
C ALA A 101 -18.94 -17.96 1.56
N GLY A 102 -20.26 -18.00 1.32
CA GLY A 102 -21.24 -17.30 2.15
C GLY A 102 -21.10 -15.78 2.08
N MET A 103 -20.44 -15.26 1.05
CA MET A 103 -20.37 -13.81 0.82
C MET A 103 -21.75 -13.34 0.39
N GLU A 104 -22.40 -12.52 1.21
CA GLU A 104 -23.67 -11.90 0.87
C GLU A 104 -23.52 -11.11 -0.42
N THR A 105 -24.03 -11.69 -1.50
CA THR A 105 -24.27 -10.96 -2.72
C THR A 105 -25.65 -10.32 -2.52
N SER A 106 -25.76 -9.01 -2.68
CA SER A 106 -27.05 -8.32 -2.53
C SER A 106 -28.04 -8.88 -3.56
N GLY A 107 -28.91 -9.80 -3.13
CA GLY A 107 -29.85 -10.55 -3.98
C GLY A 107 -29.45 -12.02 -4.20
N ASN A 108 -30.44 -12.87 -4.52
CA ASN A 108 -30.19 -14.28 -4.82
C ASN A 108 -29.22 -14.41 -6.02
N PRO A 109 -28.02 -14.96 -5.84
CA PRO A 109 -27.04 -15.04 -6.90
C PRO A 109 -27.59 -15.91 -8.03
N SER A 110 -27.63 -15.32 -9.22
CA SER A 110 -28.14 -15.96 -10.43
C SER A 110 -27.03 -16.07 -11.48
N CYS A 111 -27.17 -17.01 -12.39
CA CYS A 111 -26.25 -17.17 -13.50
C CYS A 111 -26.37 -15.97 -14.45
N PRO A 112 -25.25 -15.29 -14.81
CA PRO A 112 -25.28 -14.10 -15.65
C PRO A 112 -25.70 -14.39 -17.10
N VAL A 113 -25.59 -15.64 -17.55
CA VAL A 113 -25.89 -16.03 -18.94
C VAL A 113 -27.33 -16.52 -19.09
N CYS A 114 -27.86 -17.26 -18.10
CA CYS A 114 -29.21 -17.80 -18.18
C CYS A 114 -30.24 -17.09 -17.32
N GLY A 115 -29.81 -16.23 -16.38
CA GLY A 115 -30.68 -15.48 -15.46
C GLY A 115 -31.34 -16.34 -14.37
N LEU A 116 -31.08 -17.64 -14.34
CA LEU A 116 -31.68 -18.56 -13.37
C LEU A 116 -30.84 -18.65 -12.09
N PRO A 117 -31.46 -18.89 -10.92
CA PRO A 117 -30.76 -19.07 -9.66
C PRO A 117 -29.92 -20.35 -9.69
N TYR A 118 -28.81 -20.35 -8.94
CA TYR A 118 -28.00 -21.55 -8.78
C TYR A 118 -28.73 -22.65 -8.02
N LYS A 119 -28.48 -23.90 -8.41
CA LYS A 119 -29.04 -25.08 -7.73
C LYS A 119 -28.12 -25.46 -6.58
N THR A 120 -28.65 -25.49 -5.36
CA THR A 120 -27.92 -25.92 -4.16
C THR A 120 -28.39 -27.30 -3.73
N ASP A 121 -27.47 -28.28 -3.72
CA ASP A 121 -27.76 -29.65 -3.28
C ASP A 121 -26.59 -30.21 -2.49
N GLY A 122 -26.83 -30.64 -1.25
CA GLY A 122 -25.81 -31.28 -0.40
C GLY A 122 -24.51 -30.48 -0.21
N GLY A 123 -24.58 -29.15 -0.24
CA GLY A 123 -23.40 -28.26 -0.18
C GLY A 123 -22.67 -28.06 -1.51
N LYS A 124 -23.14 -28.67 -2.60
CA LYS A 124 -22.74 -28.35 -3.97
C LYS A 124 -23.62 -27.23 -4.52
N ILE A 125 -23.01 -26.33 -5.29
CA ILE A 125 -23.71 -25.21 -5.92
C ILE A 125 -23.48 -25.33 -7.42
N ALA A 126 -24.53 -25.64 -8.19
CA ALA A 126 -24.42 -25.91 -9.61
C ALA A 126 -25.06 -24.81 -10.46
N CYS A 127 -24.45 -24.53 -11.60
CA CYS A 127 -25.06 -23.73 -12.65
C CYS A 127 -26.29 -24.48 -13.21
N PRO A 128 -27.46 -23.81 -13.36
CA PRO A 128 -28.65 -24.46 -13.86
C PRO A 128 -28.59 -24.77 -15.37
N ALA A 129 -27.70 -24.13 -16.12
CA ALA A 129 -27.55 -24.29 -17.57
C ALA A 129 -26.07 -24.25 -17.99
N PRO A 130 -25.26 -25.28 -17.68
CA PRO A 130 -23.84 -25.33 -18.03
C PRO A 130 -23.61 -25.31 -19.55
N ASP A 131 -24.54 -25.84 -20.34
CA ASP A 131 -24.45 -25.90 -21.81
C ASP A 131 -24.36 -24.51 -22.44
N LYS A 132 -24.99 -23.49 -21.82
CA LYS A 132 -24.91 -22.09 -22.29
C LYS A 132 -23.52 -21.48 -22.12
N HIS A 133 -22.66 -22.13 -21.33
CA HIS A 133 -21.25 -21.80 -21.14
C HIS A 133 -20.34 -22.67 -22.01
N GLY A 134 -20.89 -23.54 -22.87
CA GLY A 134 -20.12 -24.53 -23.63
C GLY A 134 -19.51 -25.62 -22.74
N LEU A 135 -20.12 -25.87 -21.57
CA LEU A 135 -19.65 -26.84 -20.58
C LEU A 135 -20.72 -27.92 -20.39
N THR A 136 -20.30 -29.16 -20.15
CA THR A 136 -21.20 -30.25 -19.75
C THR A 136 -21.55 -30.15 -18.26
N GLU A 137 -20.59 -29.71 -17.44
CA GLU A 137 -20.78 -29.55 -16.00
C GLU A 137 -20.13 -28.25 -15.53
N LEU A 138 -20.85 -27.49 -14.71
CA LEU A 138 -20.33 -26.31 -14.04
C LEU A 138 -20.90 -26.21 -12.62
N TYR A 139 -20.09 -26.53 -11.61
CA TYR A 139 -20.52 -26.53 -10.22
C TYR A 139 -19.37 -26.27 -9.24
N PHE A 140 -19.68 -25.72 -8.09
CA PHE A 140 -18.82 -25.69 -6.93
C PHE A 140 -19.00 -26.96 -6.09
N GLN A 141 -17.89 -27.58 -5.67
CA GLN A 141 -17.87 -28.69 -4.73
C GLN A 141 -16.95 -28.38 -3.55
N PRO A 142 -17.43 -28.61 -2.30
CA PRO A 142 -16.61 -28.42 -1.10
C PRO A 142 -15.29 -29.19 -1.19
N ARG A 143 -14.19 -28.57 -0.76
CA ARG A 143 -12.81 -29.10 -0.80
C ARG A 143 -12.21 -29.29 -2.20
N THR A 144 -12.99 -29.19 -3.27
CA THR A 144 -12.52 -29.34 -4.66
C THR A 144 -12.46 -27.99 -5.38
N GLY A 145 -13.35 -27.06 -5.06
CA GLY A 145 -13.48 -25.77 -5.75
C GLY A 145 -14.53 -25.83 -6.87
N VAL A 146 -14.42 -24.93 -7.85
CA VAL A 146 -15.31 -24.96 -9.02
C VAL A 146 -14.78 -25.94 -10.05
N VAL A 147 -15.62 -26.90 -10.41
CA VAL A 147 -15.42 -27.87 -11.47
C VAL A 147 -16.13 -27.35 -12.72
N ALA A 148 -15.38 -27.23 -13.80
CA ALA A 148 -15.89 -26.94 -15.14
C ALA A 148 -15.42 -28.07 -16.06
N ARG A 149 -16.35 -28.84 -16.64
CA ARG A 149 -16.03 -29.87 -17.64
C ARG A 149 -16.55 -29.44 -18.99
N GLY A 150 -15.69 -29.52 -20.00
CA GLY A 150 -16.10 -29.33 -21.39
C GLY A 150 -16.82 -30.56 -21.95
N PRO A 151 -17.45 -30.43 -23.13
CA PRO A 151 -17.81 -31.59 -23.93
C PRO A 151 -16.53 -32.36 -24.28
N GLN A 152 -16.49 -33.65 -23.95
CA GLN A 152 -15.43 -34.57 -24.41
C GLN A 152 -15.61 -34.90 -25.89
#